data_AF-A0A177QIB2-F1
#
_entry.id   AF-A0A177QIB2-F1
#
_cell.length_a   1.000
_cell.length_b   1.000
_cell.length_c   1.000
_cell.angle_alpha   90.00
_cell.angle_beta   90.00
_cell.angle_gamma   90.00
#
_symmetry.space_group_name_H-M   'P 1'
#
loop_
_entity.id
_entity.type
_entity.pdbx_description
1 polymer ?
#
loop_
_entity_poly.entity_id
_entity_poly.type
_entity_poly.pdbx_seq_one_letter_code
_entity_poly.pdbx_strand_id
1 'polypeptide(L)'
;MKKSICLILALYLSGCAFPAEKEGMVVTNYLAPKQTGEKIFVKEATGGSTTLPFWTSQIPNDAFTEAVKESLLRSKAFSALSTNWGDDWGLEIEIRNVDQPMFGFDFTVTTETKYTLYLKGMKVYTTYIRESGTATTGDSFIGVARLRIANEKSAQANVKKFIAELSNQKLD
;
A
#
# COMPACT_ATOMS: atom_id res chain seq x y z
N MET A 1 48.06 26.86 -31.01
CA MET A 1 47.19 27.01 -29.82
C MET A 1 45.94 26.15 -30.02
N LYS A 2 45.95 24.89 -29.56
CA LYS A 2 44.82 23.96 -29.73
C LYS A 2 43.88 24.12 -28.54
N LYS A 3 42.63 24.52 -28.82
CA LYS A 3 41.55 24.67 -27.84
C LYS A 3 41.08 23.27 -27.43
N SER A 4 41.41 22.83 -26.22
CA SER A 4 40.80 21.64 -25.64
C SER A 4 39.39 21.98 -25.17
N ILE A 5 38.40 21.53 -25.94
CA ILE A 5 36.99 21.55 -25.57
C ILE A 5 36.80 20.46 -24.51
N CYS A 6 36.69 20.87 -23.23
CA CYS A 6 36.16 19.99 -22.18
C CYS A 6 34.66 19.82 -22.42
N LEU A 7 34.29 18.70 -23.04
CA LEU A 7 32.88 18.29 -23.17
C LEU A 7 32.40 17.84 -21.79
N ILE A 8 31.67 18.73 -21.12
CA ILE A 8 30.93 18.45 -19.88
C ILE A 8 29.79 17.50 -20.25
N LEU A 9 29.95 16.21 -19.95
CA LEU A 9 28.83 15.26 -19.94
C LEU A 9 28.24 15.25 -18.53
N ALA A 10 27.39 16.23 -18.24
CA ALA A 10 26.58 16.23 -17.03
C ALA A 10 25.53 15.11 -17.17
N LEU A 11 25.88 13.91 -16.69
CA LEU A 11 24.93 12.83 -16.46
C LEU A 11 23.93 13.29 -15.41
N TYR A 12 22.73 13.67 -15.85
CA TYR A 12 21.57 13.84 -14.99
C TYR A 12 21.16 12.46 -14.43
N LEU A 13 21.86 12.02 -13.38
CA LEU A 13 21.44 10.91 -12.52
C LEU A 13 20.33 11.43 -11.59
N SER A 14 19.14 11.68 -12.13
CA SER A 14 17.95 11.86 -11.30
C SER A 14 17.62 10.51 -10.64
N GLY A 15 17.59 10.50 -9.30
CA GLY A 15 17.62 9.33 -8.43
C GLY A 15 16.58 8.24 -8.73
N CYS A 16 17.03 6.98 -8.65
CA CYS A 16 16.30 5.79 -9.10
C CYS A 16 15.33 5.17 -8.07
N ALA A 17 15.08 5.80 -6.93
CA ALA A 17 14.20 5.25 -5.91
C ALA A 17 12.81 5.88 -6.00
N PHE A 18 11.87 5.19 -6.66
CA PHE A 18 10.46 5.59 -6.70
C PHE A 18 9.69 4.91 -5.55
N PRO A 19 8.86 5.66 -4.79
CA PRO A 19 7.99 5.07 -3.77
C PRO A 19 6.96 4.12 -4.39
N ALA A 20 6.39 3.22 -3.59
CA ALA A 20 5.23 2.44 -4.02
C ALA A 20 4.08 3.36 -4.43
N GLU A 21 3.47 3.07 -5.57
CA GLU A 21 2.38 3.87 -6.13
C GLU A 21 1.02 3.33 -5.72
N LYS A 22 0.06 4.24 -5.54
CA LYS A 22 -1.32 3.91 -5.22
C LYS A 22 -1.88 2.85 -6.17
N GLU A 23 -1.66 3.02 -7.47
CA GLU A 23 -2.21 2.19 -8.54
C GLU A 23 -1.77 0.72 -8.41
N GLY A 24 -0.54 0.46 -7.97
CA GLY A 24 -0.03 -0.89 -7.74
C GLY A 24 -0.60 -1.55 -6.47
N MET A 25 -1.12 -0.76 -5.53
CA MET A 25 -1.66 -1.23 -4.25
C MET A 25 -3.18 -1.44 -4.28
N VAL A 26 -3.91 -0.86 -5.24
CA VAL A 26 -5.37 -0.99 -5.34
C VAL A 26 -5.77 -2.42 -5.70
N VAL A 27 -6.72 -2.99 -4.96
CA VAL A 27 -7.33 -4.28 -5.27
C VAL A 27 -8.37 -4.09 -6.39
N THR A 28 -8.05 -4.58 -7.58
CA THR A 28 -8.93 -4.48 -8.77
C THR A 28 -9.71 -5.75 -9.08
N ASN A 29 -9.22 -6.91 -8.64
CA ASN A 29 -9.73 -8.24 -9.02
C ASN A 29 -10.27 -9.02 -7.81
N TYR A 30 -11.11 -8.39 -7.00
CA TYR A 30 -11.79 -9.02 -5.87
C TYR A 30 -13.10 -8.32 -5.56
N LEU A 31 -14.17 -9.09 -5.39
CA LEU A 31 -15.46 -8.62 -4.90
C LEU A 31 -15.71 -9.22 -3.52
N ALA A 32 -16.09 -8.37 -2.57
CA ALA A 32 -16.50 -8.77 -1.25
C ALA A 32 -17.75 -9.67 -1.34
N PRO A 33 -17.75 -10.88 -0.75
CA PRO A 33 -18.92 -11.76 -0.74
C PRO A 33 -20.16 -11.14 -0.11
N LYS A 34 -19.96 -10.21 0.82
CA LYS A 34 -21.00 -9.46 1.52
C LYS A 34 -20.53 -8.03 1.75
N GLN A 35 -21.44 -7.07 1.56
CA GLN A 35 -21.22 -5.68 1.94
C GLN A 35 -21.17 -5.56 3.47
N THR A 36 -20.14 -4.90 3.98
CA THR A 36 -19.92 -4.70 5.43
C THR A 36 -20.75 -3.54 5.95
N GLY A 37 -20.84 -2.43 5.20
CA GLY A 37 -21.59 -1.24 5.59
C GLY A 37 -21.84 -0.29 4.42
N GLU A 38 -22.57 0.80 4.64
CA GLU A 38 -22.84 1.78 3.58
C GLU A 38 -21.67 2.76 3.41
N LYS A 39 -21.26 3.43 4.49
CA LYS A 39 -20.23 4.47 4.47
C LYS A 39 -19.09 4.14 5.41
N ILE A 40 -17.87 4.44 4.98
CA ILE A 40 -16.67 4.29 5.80
C ILE A 40 -15.77 5.52 5.72
N PHE A 41 -15.36 6.03 6.87
CA PHE A 41 -14.26 6.97 6.97
C PHE A 41 -12.95 6.19 7.11
N VAL A 42 -11.97 6.47 6.25
CA VAL A 42 -10.63 5.91 6.37
C VAL A 42 -9.68 7.00 6.84
N LYS A 43 -9.17 6.86 8.06
CA LYS A 43 -8.14 7.75 8.60
C LYS A 43 -6.83 7.52 7.85
N GLU A 44 -6.02 8.56 7.74
CA GLU A 44 -4.69 8.45 7.15
C GLU A 44 -3.90 7.34 7.87
N ALA A 45 -3.34 6.43 7.08
CA ALA A 45 -2.50 5.36 7.58
C ALA A 45 -1.29 5.93 8.31
N THR A 46 -0.76 5.16 9.24
CA THR A 46 0.46 5.51 9.98
C THR A 46 1.49 4.40 9.87
N GLY A 47 2.74 4.68 10.26
CA GLY A 47 3.83 3.69 10.26
C GLY A 47 4.47 3.39 8.90
N GLY A 48 3.87 3.87 7.80
CA GLY A 48 4.54 3.93 6.50
C GLY A 48 5.67 4.96 6.50
N SER A 49 6.53 4.89 5.49
CA SER A 49 7.75 5.69 5.41
C SER A 49 7.88 6.37 4.05
N THR A 50 8.55 7.52 4.03
CA THR A 50 8.87 8.23 2.80
C THR A 50 10.10 7.60 2.15
N THR A 51 10.04 7.40 0.83
CA THR A 51 11.22 6.96 0.07
C THR A 51 12.21 8.11 -0.03
N LEU A 52 13.37 8.00 0.63
CA LEU A 52 14.45 8.98 0.51
C LEU A 52 15.30 8.71 -0.74
N PRO A 53 15.88 9.74 -1.39
CA PRO A 53 16.79 9.54 -2.51
C PRO A 53 17.93 8.59 -2.13
N PHE A 54 18.17 7.56 -2.95
CA PHE A 54 19.17 6.50 -2.72
C PHE A 54 18.84 5.47 -1.61
N TRP A 55 17.64 5.49 -1.02
CA TRP A 55 17.17 4.50 -0.04
C TRP A 55 16.21 3.49 -0.67
N THR A 56 15.82 2.46 0.10
CA THR A 56 14.85 1.45 -0.35
C THR A 56 13.48 2.08 -0.60
N SER A 57 12.80 1.64 -1.67
CA SER A 57 11.41 2.04 -1.94
C SER A 57 10.55 1.70 -0.73
N GLN A 58 9.68 2.61 -0.31
CA GLN A 58 8.81 2.45 0.86
C GLN A 58 7.34 2.49 0.45
N ILE A 59 6.46 2.14 1.40
CA ILE A 59 5.00 2.32 1.27
C ILE A 59 4.61 3.63 1.96
N PRO A 60 4.24 4.69 1.21
CA PRO A 60 3.79 5.96 1.78
C PRO A 60 2.40 5.84 2.42
N ASN A 61 2.17 6.58 3.51
CA ASN A 61 0.90 6.57 4.24
C ASN A 61 -0.27 7.06 3.38
N ASP A 62 -0.09 8.16 2.66
CA ASP A 62 -1.08 8.79 1.79
C ASP A 62 -1.47 7.87 0.63
N ALA A 63 -0.48 7.35 -0.10
CA ALA A 63 -0.69 6.42 -1.21
C ALA A 63 -1.40 5.14 -0.75
N PHE A 64 -1.01 4.58 0.40
CA PHE A 64 -1.65 3.39 0.94
C PHE A 64 -3.09 3.66 1.41
N THR A 65 -3.32 4.83 2.02
CA THR A 65 -4.67 5.27 2.43
C THR A 65 -5.60 5.35 1.23
N GLU A 66 -5.16 6.00 0.14
CA GLU A 66 -5.97 6.13 -1.07
C GLU A 66 -6.18 4.78 -1.77
N ALA A 67 -5.18 3.90 -1.75
CA ALA A 67 -5.32 2.55 -2.27
C ALA A 67 -6.37 1.73 -1.49
N VAL A 68 -6.38 1.84 -0.15
CA VAL A 68 -7.37 1.16 0.70
C VAL A 68 -8.77 1.70 0.44
N LYS A 69 -8.95 3.04 0.42
CA LYS A 69 -10.23 3.68 0.10
C LYS A 69 -10.80 3.17 -1.22
N GLU A 70 -9.99 3.19 -2.27
CA GLU A 70 -10.42 2.74 -3.60
C GLU A 70 -10.72 1.24 -3.62
N SER A 71 -9.92 0.42 -2.93
CA SER A 71 -10.14 -1.03 -2.83
C SER A 71 -11.45 -1.39 -2.11
N LEU A 72 -11.80 -0.67 -1.04
CA LEU A 72 -13.05 -0.87 -0.30
C LEU A 72 -14.28 -0.59 -1.17
N LEU A 73 -14.22 0.46 -2.00
CA LEU A 73 -15.30 0.80 -2.94
C LEU A 73 -15.37 -0.19 -4.11
N ARG A 74 -14.23 -0.48 -4.76
CA ARG A 74 -14.16 -1.41 -5.91
C ARG A 74 -14.62 -2.82 -5.56
N SER A 75 -14.27 -3.28 -4.36
CA SER A 75 -14.71 -4.58 -3.86
C SER A 75 -16.17 -4.61 -3.42
N LYS A 76 -16.85 -3.46 -3.33
CA LYS A 76 -18.21 -3.32 -2.79
C LYS A 76 -18.33 -3.74 -1.32
N ALA A 77 -17.22 -3.72 -0.56
CA ALA A 77 -17.29 -3.88 0.89
C ALA A 77 -18.04 -2.69 1.54
N PHE A 78 -17.89 -1.51 0.95
CA PHE A 78 -18.63 -0.30 1.28
C PHE A 78 -19.12 0.40 0.01
N SER A 79 -20.25 1.10 0.10
CA SER A 79 -20.85 1.82 -1.04
C SER A 79 -20.27 3.21 -1.24
N ALA A 80 -19.79 3.86 -0.17
CA ALA A 80 -19.27 5.21 -0.23
C ALA A 80 -18.23 5.49 0.87
N LEU A 81 -17.46 6.56 0.68
CA LEU A 81 -16.61 7.12 1.72
C LEU A 81 -17.39 8.12 2.55
N SER A 82 -17.17 8.11 3.86
CA SER A 82 -17.64 9.14 4.79
C SER A 82 -16.62 10.28 4.86
N THR A 83 -17.10 11.50 5.12
CA THR A 83 -16.26 12.68 5.39
C THR A 83 -16.02 12.90 6.87
N ASN A 84 -16.79 12.25 7.76
CA ASN A 84 -16.72 12.45 9.20
C ASN A 84 -16.41 11.14 9.92
N TRP A 85 -15.50 11.22 10.89
CA TRP A 85 -15.23 10.13 11.81
C TRP A 85 -16.37 10.00 12.83
N GLY A 86 -16.84 8.78 13.08
CA GLY A 86 -17.80 8.49 14.14
C GLY A 86 -19.27 8.52 13.73
N ASP A 87 -19.62 8.97 12.51
CA ASP A 87 -21.01 8.98 12.02
C ASP A 87 -21.49 7.56 11.62
N ASP A 88 -20.60 6.74 11.09
CA ASP A 88 -20.86 5.36 10.64
C ASP A 88 -19.62 4.49 10.89
N TRP A 89 -19.10 3.80 9.87
CA TRP A 89 -17.87 3.04 9.99
C TRP A 89 -16.64 3.96 9.96
N GLY A 90 -15.67 3.63 10.80
CA GLY A 90 -14.34 4.24 10.82
C GLY A 90 -13.26 3.16 10.71
N LEU A 91 -12.19 3.46 9.99
CA LEU A 91 -11.03 2.60 9.85
C LEU A 91 -9.74 3.35 10.21
N GLU A 92 -8.99 2.78 11.15
CA GLU A 92 -7.60 3.13 11.40
C GLU A 92 -6.68 2.05 10.84
N ILE A 93 -5.56 2.49 10.25
CA ILE A 93 -4.58 1.65 9.58
C ILE A 93 -3.20 2.00 10.12
N GLU A 94 -2.46 0.98 10.53
CA GLU A 94 -1.09 1.14 11.02
C GLU A 94 -0.20 0.10 10.35
N ILE A 95 0.69 0.55 9.46
CA ILE A 95 1.75 -0.26 8.89
C ILE A 95 2.76 -0.52 10.00
N ARG A 96 2.78 -1.75 10.50
CA ARG A 96 3.60 -2.14 11.65
C ARG A 96 5.02 -2.49 11.24
N ASN A 97 5.14 -3.15 10.09
CA ASN A 97 6.43 -3.60 9.58
C ASN A 97 6.41 -3.80 8.06
N VAL A 98 7.54 -3.55 7.41
CA VAL A 98 7.77 -3.82 5.99
C VAL A 98 9.12 -4.50 5.85
N ASP A 99 9.13 -5.81 5.69
CA ASP A 99 10.33 -6.61 5.52
C ASP A 99 10.71 -6.66 4.04
N GLN A 100 11.88 -6.11 3.71
CA GLN A 100 12.37 -5.98 2.34
C GLN A 100 13.68 -6.74 2.15
N PRO A 101 13.87 -7.40 1.00
CA PRO A 101 15.15 -8.02 0.67
C PRO A 101 16.16 -6.95 0.28
N MET A 102 17.43 -7.15 0.65
CA MET A 102 18.51 -6.23 0.31
C MET A 102 19.12 -6.51 -1.08
N PHE A 103 19.04 -7.75 -1.55
CA PHE A 103 19.57 -8.21 -2.85
C PHE A 103 18.88 -9.51 -3.29
N GLY A 104 18.97 -9.83 -4.58
CA GLY A 104 18.31 -10.98 -5.18
C GLY A 104 17.87 -10.76 -6.63
N PHE A 105 17.53 -11.85 -7.32
CA PHE A 105 16.91 -11.79 -8.64
C PHE A 105 15.43 -11.41 -8.51
N ASP A 106 14.71 -12.13 -7.64
CA ASP A 106 13.32 -11.85 -7.27
C ASP A 106 13.27 -11.19 -5.91
N PHE A 107 12.39 -10.19 -5.76
CA PHE A 107 12.22 -9.46 -4.52
C PHE A 107 10.87 -9.80 -3.91
N THR A 108 10.88 -10.35 -2.70
CA THR A 108 9.68 -10.62 -1.91
C THR A 108 9.63 -9.67 -0.73
N VAL A 109 8.62 -8.82 -0.69
CA VAL A 109 8.35 -7.94 0.44
C VAL A 109 7.25 -8.57 1.29
N THR A 110 7.38 -8.48 2.62
CA THR A 110 6.30 -8.85 3.54
C THR A 110 5.86 -7.62 4.33
N THR A 111 4.58 -7.31 4.30
CA THR A 111 3.99 -6.16 5.00
C THR A 111 3.06 -6.66 6.09
N GLU A 112 3.29 -6.19 7.31
CA GLU A 112 2.36 -6.36 8.44
C GLU A 112 1.60 -5.06 8.69
N THR A 113 0.28 -5.15 8.71
CA THR A 113 -0.60 -4.01 8.91
C THR A 113 -1.65 -4.36 9.96
N LYS A 114 -1.84 -3.45 10.91
CA LYS A 114 -2.92 -3.51 11.87
C LYS A 114 -4.09 -2.67 11.35
N TYR A 115 -5.27 -3.28 11.31
CA TYR A 115 -6.52 -2.60 11.00
C TYR A 115 -7.39 -2.56 12.24
N THR A 116 -7.97 -1.39 12.53
CA THR A 116 -8.92 -1.21 13.62
C THR A 116 -10.20 -0.60 13.07
N LEU A 117 -11.31 -1.34 13.17
CA LEU A 117 -12.63 -0.83 12.79
C LEU A 117 -13.39 -0.28 13.98
N TYR A 118 -14.12 0.77 13.65
CA TYR A 118 -15.03 1.46 14.54
C TYR A 118 -16.41 1.49 13.91
N LEU A 119 -17.45 1.32 14.71
CA LEU A 119 -18.83 1.57 14.34
C LEU A 119 -19.36 2.66 15.27
N LYS A 120 -19.77 3.79 14.70
CA LYS A 120 -20.24 4.96 15.45
C LYS A 120 -19.29 5.40 16.55
N GLY A 121 -17.99 5.39 16.24
CA GLY A 121 -16.91 5.78 17.15
C GLY A 121 -16.50 4.71 18.18
N MET A 122 -17.22 3.59 18.28
CA MET A 122 -16.86 2.47 19.16
C MET A 122 -15.99 1.46 18.41
N LYS A 123 -14.86 1.06 18.98
CA LYS A 123 -13.99 0.03 18.38
C LYS A 123 -14.72 -1.33 18.41
N VAL A 124 -14.91 -1.93 17.24
CA VAL A 124 -15.64 -3.21 17.08
C VAL A 124 -14.75 -4.36 16.63
N TYR A 125 -13.65 -4.09 15.93
CA TYR A 125 -12.78 -5.14 15.40
C TYR A 125 -11.34 -4.66 15.30
N THR A 126 -10.40 -5.57 15.52
CA THR A 126 -8.97 -5.33 15.30
C THR A 126 -8.34 -6.60 14.75
N THR A 127 -7.61 -6.48 13.64
CA THR A 127 -6.87 -7.58 13.03
C THR A 127 -5.46 -7.15 12.66
N TYR A 128 -4.55 -8.12 12.61
CA TYR A 128 -3.18 -7.97 12.18
C TYR A 128 -3.01 -8.86 10.95
N ILE A 129 -2.73 -8.24 9.81
CA ILE A 129 -2.60 -8.94 8.54
C ILE A 129 -1.16 -8.83 8.11
N ARG A 130 -0.56 -10.00 7.88
CA ARG A 130 0.81 -10.13 7.39
C ARG A 130 0.76 -10.88 6.07
N GLU A 131 1.02 -10.16 5.00
CA GLU A 131 0.96 -10.69 3.63
C GLU A 131 2.23 -10.32 2.87
N SER A 132 2.49 -11.02 1.78
CA SER A 132 3.70 -10.84 0.98
C SER A 132 3.41 -10.63 -0.50
N GLY A 133 4.33 -9.97 -1.18
CA GLY A 133 4.28 -9.73 -2.61
C GLY A 133 5.66 -9.91 -3.25
N THR A 134 5.69 -10.63 -4.37
CA THR A 134 6.94 -10.92 -5.09
C THR A 134 6.96 -10.25 -6.45
N ALA A 135 8.05 -9.54 -6.74
CA ALA A 135 8.38 -9.04 -8.07
C ALA A 135 9.58 -9.79 -8.64
N THR A 136 9.46 -10.23 -9.88
CA THR A 136 10.47 -11.01 -10.60
C THR A 136 11.16 -10.16 -11.66
N THR A 137 12.21 -10.71 -12.28
CA THR A 137 12.85 -10.09 -13.45
C THR A 137 11.91 -9.87 -14.64
N GLY A 138 10.81 -10.64 -14.74
CA GLY A 138 9.76 -10.42 -15.73
C GLY A 138 8.90 -9.19 -15.46
N ASP A 139 8.79 -8.75 -14.21
CA ASP A 139 8.10 -7.49 -13.86
C ASP A 139 8.98 -6.26 -14.15
N SER A 140 10.30 -6.36 -13.92
CA SER A 140 11.27 -5.31 -14.24
C SER A 140 12.71 -5.82 -14.20
N PHE A 141 13.56 -5.39 -15.14
CA PHE A 141 15.01 -5.65 -15.08
C PHE A 141 15.73 -4.75 -14.07
N ILE A 142 15.13 -3.62 -13.67
CA ILE A 142 15.71 -2.64 -12.74
C ILE A 142 15.32 -3.04 -11.30
N GLY A 143 16.32 -3.34 -10.45
CA GLY A 143 16.09 -3.85 -9.09
C GLY A 143 15.25 -2.92 -8.21
N VAL A 144 15.53 -1.62 -8.22
CA VAL A 144 14.75 -0.63 -7.45
C VAL A 144 13.28 -0.56 -7.90
N ALA A 145 13.00 -0.71 -9.19
CA ALA A 145 11.64 -0.79 -9.70
C ALA A 145 10.97 -2.12 -9.33
N ARG A 146 11.71 -3.24 -9.31
CA ARG A 146 11.19 -4.50 -8.75
C ARG A 146 10.84 -4.36 -7.27
N LEU A 147 11.67 -3.68 -6.49
CA LEU A 147 11.39 -3.50 -5.05
C LEU A 147 10.11 -2.70 -4.85
N ARG A 148 9.93 -1.63 -5.63
CA ARG A 148 8.68 -0.88 -5.68
C ARG A 148 7.48 -1.78 -5.99
N ILE A 149 7.56 -2.59 -7.05
CA ILE A 149 6.49 -3.51 -7.45
C ILE A 149 6.22 -4.56 -6.36
N ALA A 150 7.25 -5.05 -5.67
CA ALA A 150 7.10 -6.00 -4.57
C ALA A 150 6.39 -5.36 -3.36
N ASN A 151 6.72 -4.12 -3.02
CA ASN A 151 5.99 -3.33 -2.01
C ASN A 151 4.52 -3.19 -2.38
N GLU A 152 4.25 -2.81 -3.64
CA GLU A 152 2.89 -2.63 -4.16
C GLU A 152 2.07 -3.92 -4.07
N LYS A 153 2.64 -5.05 -4.54
CA LYS A 153 2.01 -6.37 -4.47
C LYS A 153 1.75 -6.81 -3.02
N SER A 154 2.71 -6.57 -2.12
CA SER A 154 2.58 -6.92 -0.69
C SER A 154 1.46 -6.13 -0.03
N ALA A 155 1.42 -4.82 -0.26
CA ALA A 155 0.35 -3.94 0.20
C ALA A 155 -1.02 -4.33 -0.39
N GLN A 156 -1.10 -4.59 -1.70
CA GLN A 156 -2.33 -5.04 -2.36
C GLN A 156 -2.85 -6.36 -1.77
N ALA A 157 -1.97 -7.33 -1.54
CA ALA A 157 -2.32 -8.60 -0.92
C ALA A 157 -2.86 -8.41 0.50
N ASN A 158 -2.22 -7.53 1.27
CA ASN A 158 -2.65 -7.16 2.62
C ASN A 158 -4.07 -6.56 2.63
N VAL A 159 -4.34 -5.58 1.77
CA VAL A 159 -5.67 -4.97 1.63
C VAL A 159 -6.71 -5.99 1.17
N LYS A 160 -6.37 -6.86 0.22
CA LYS A 160 -7.29 -7.92 -0.24
C LYS A 160 -7.66 -8.86 0.89
N LYS A 161 -6.68 -9.28 1.69
CA LYS A 161 -6.91 -10.15 2.86
C LYS A 161 -7.80 -9.45 3.89
N PHE A 162 -7.59 -8.16 4.14
CA PHE A 162 -8.42 -7.37 5.04
C PHE A 162 -9.88 -7.32 4.60
N ILE A 163 -10.13 -7.02 3.32
CA ILE A 163 -11.49 -7.00 2.76
C ILE A 163 -12.14 -8.38 2.86
N ALA A 164 -11.37 -9.45 2.62
CA ALA A 164 -11.86 -10.82 2.78
C ALA A 164 -12.23 -11.16 4.23
N GLU A 165 -11.44 -10.73 5.21
CA GLU A 165 -11.77 -10.93 6.63
C GLU A 165 -13.02 -10.15 7.02
N LEU A 166 -13.14 -8.88 6.60
CA LEU A 166 -14.31 -8.05 6.84
C LEU A 166 -15.63 -8.71 6.42
N SER A 167 -15.67 -9.32 5.24
CA SER A 167 -16.90 -9.96 4.73
C SER A 167 -17.30 -11.22 5.49
N ASN A 168 -16.36 -11.84 6.21
CA ASN A 168 -16.58 -13.11 6.90
C ASN A 168 -16.88 -12.96 8.40
N GLN A 169 -16.66 -11.78 8.97
CA GLN A 169 -16.92 -11.52 10.39
C GLN A 169 -18.40 -11.19 10.64
N LYS A 170 -18.94 -11.72 11.74
CA LYS A 170 -20.18 -11.21 12.34
C LYS A 170 -19.81 -10.01 13.19
N LEU A 171 -19.93 -8.82 12.60
CA LEU A 171 -19.73 -7.55 13.29
C LEU A 171 -21.11 -7.16 13.85
N ASP A 172 -21.42 -7.69 15.03
CA ASP A 172 -22.69 -7.50 15.75
C ASP A 172 -22.55 -6.39 16.81
#